data_AF-A0A9X3WF11-F1
#
_entry.id   AF-A0A9X3WF11-F1
#
_cell.length_a   1.000
_cell.length_b   1.000
_cell.length_c   1.000
_cell.angle_alpha   90.00
_cell.angle_beta   90.00
_cell.angle_gamma   90.00
#
_symmetry.space_group_name_H-M   'P 1'
#
loop_
_entity.id
_entity.type
_entity.pdbx_description
1 polymer ?
#
loop_
_entity_poly.entity_id
_entity_poly.type
_entity_poly.pdbx_seq_one_letter_code
_entity_poly.pdbx_strand_id
1 'polypeptide(L)'
;MESITSFISDHSLWGVLVAIVAVSIVVSILKSLVRMAMIVAVIGLVLVVFFNFKPEEVIDKGKQIADSGSQLLAMGSDDNLISTITSGDFWIKKENGETIIEIESLGIRYSLDQLFSQLQQDRENKIEELDQMVDQ
;
A
#
# COMPACT_ATOMS: atom_id res chain seq x y z
N MET A 1 -7.18 34.20 5.85
CA MET A 1 -6.44 34.75 4.69
C MET A 1 -5.67 36.02 5.05
N GLU A 2 -6.16 36.84 5.98
CA GLU A 2 -5.52 38.11 6.37
C GLU A 2 -4.17 37.96 7.10
N SER A 3 -3.94 36.85 7.82
CA SER A 3 -2.66 36.60 8.52
C SER A 3 -1.51 36.19 7.60
N ILE A 4 -1.80 35.66 6.41
CA ILE A 4 -0.77 35.26 5.43
C ILE A 4 -0.33 36.49 4.64
N THR A 5 -1.26 37.39 4.32
CA THR A 5 -0.98 38.63 3.59
C THR A 5 -0.25 39.66 4.44
N SER A 6 -0.51 39.75 5.75
CA SER A 6 0.22 40.65 6.65
C SER A 6 1.67 40.20 6.89
N PHE A 7 1.94 38.89 6.97
CA PHE A 7 3.29 38.35 7.15
C PHE A 7 4.19 38.52 5.90
N ILE A 8 3.58 38.48 4.71
CA ILE A 8 4.27 38.69 3.42
C ILE A 8 4.59 40.17 3.19
N SER A 9 3.75 41.08 3.69
CA SER A 9 3.96 42.53 3.56
C SER A 9 5.08 43.07 4.43
N ASP A 10 5.31 42.47 5.61
CA ASP A 10 6.29 42.99 6.58
C ASP A 10 7.74 42.61 6.23
N HIS A 11 7.94 41.51 5.48
CA HIS A 11 9.24 41.10 4.91
C HIS A 11 9.08 40.70 3.44
N SER A 12 9.19 41.67 2.52
CA SER A 12 9.08 41.49 1.06
C SER A 12 9.97 40.35 0.49
N LEU A 13 11.06 39.99 1.18
CA LEU A 13 11.95 38.89 0.79
C LEU A 13 11.35 37.49 1.03
N TRP A 14 10.45 37.35 2.02
CA TRP A 14 9.81 36.06 2.33
C TRP A 14 8.75 35.67 1.30
N GLY A 15 8.00 36.64 0.76
CA GLY A 15 7.04 36.37 -0.32
C GLY A 15 7.70 35.83 -1.60
N VAL A 16 8.88 36.38 -1.95
CA VAL A 16 9.68 35.90 -3.08
C VAL A 16 10.17 34.47 -2.83
N LEU A 17 10.60 34.15 -1.61
CA LEU A 17 11.08 32.81 -1.26
C LEU A 17 9.98 31.75 -1.37
N VAL A 18 8.77 32.06 -0.88
CA VAL A 18 7.59 31.17 -1.03
C VAL A 18 7.22 30.99 -2.51
N ALA A 19 7.28 32.04 -3.32
CA ALA A 19 7.02 31.95 -4.75
C ALA A 19 8.04 31.05 -5.47
N ILE A 20 9.34 31.17 -5.13
CA ILE A 20 10.39 30.31 -5.69
C ILE A 20 10.17 28.85 -5.32
N VAL A 21 9.80 28.57 -4.05
CA VAL A 21 9.50 27.20 -3.60
C VAL A 21 8.30 26.63 -4.35
N ALA A 22 7.23 27.41 -4.52
CA ALA A 22 6.04 26.98 -5.25
C ALA A 22 6.38 26.64 -6.72
N VAL A 23 7.15 27.49 -7.41
CA VAL A 23 7.59 27.25 -8.79
C VAL A 23 8.49 26.01 -8.86
N SER A 24 9.39 25.83 -7.90
CA SER A 24 10.27 24.66 -7.82
C SER A 24 9.49 23.35 -7.71
N ILE A 25 8.41 23.33 -6.92
CA ILE A 25 7.54 22.16 -6.79
C ILE A 25 6.89 21.83 -8.14
N VAL A 26 6.32 22.82 -8.82
CA VAL A 26 5.65 22.62 -10.13
C VAL A 26 6.64 22.11 -11.17
N VAL A 27 7.83 22.71 -11.26
CA VAL A 27 8.89 22.27 -12.19
C VAL A 27 9.35 20.85 -11.86
N SER A 28 9.44 20.50 -10.57
CA SER A 28 9.82 19.15 -10.13
C SER A 28 8.79 18.11 -10.54
N ILE A 29 7.50 18.42 -10.40
CA ILE A 29 6.41 17.54 -10.84
C ILE A 29 6.47 17.35 -12.37
N LEU A 30 6.61 18.43 -13.14
CA LEU A 30 6.74 18.35 -14.60
C LEU A 30 7.93 17.48 -15.02
N LYS A 31 9.11 17.71 -14.42
CA LYS A 31 10.31 16.94 -14.73
C LYS A 31 10.13 15.45 -14.45
N SER A 32 9.46 15.12 -13.35
CA SER A 32 9.11 13.74 -13.01
C SER A 32 8.15 13.13 -14.03
N LEU A 33 7.11 13.88 -14.41
CA LEU A 33 6.10 13.44 -15.38
C LEU A 33 6.72 13.12 -16.75
N VAL A 34 7.64 13.98 -17.22
CA VAL A 34 8.36 13.79 -18.49
C VAL A 34 9.18 12.51 -18.46
N ARG A 35 9.84 12.20 -17.33
CA ARG A 35 10.65 10.98 -17.18
C ARG A 35 9.78 9.72 -17.27
N MET A 36 8.64 9.72 -16.58
CA MET A 36 7.65 8.64 -16.65
C MET A 36 7.13 8.47 -18.08
N ALA A 37 6.72 9.55 -18.73
CA ALA A 37 6.23 9.53 -20.10
C ALA A 37 7.26 8.95 -21.08
N MET A 38 8.55 9.27 -20.91
CA MET A 38 9.61 8.71 -21.74
C MET A 38 9.70 7.18 -21.61
N ILE A 39 9.63 6.64 -20.39
CA ILE A 39 9.67 5.19 -20.15
C ILE A 39 8.48 4.51 -20.83
N VAL A 40 7.27 5.06 -20.63
CA VAL A 40 6.05 4.53 -21.26
C VAL A 40 6.14 4.58 -22.78
N ALA A 41 6.67 5.67 -23.36
CA ALA A 41 6.87 5.80 -24.79
C ALA A 41 7.84 4.74 -25.35
N VAL A 42 8.94 4.47 -24.64
CA VAL A 42 9.89 3.42 -25.04
C VAL A 42 9.23 2.04 -25.00
N ILE A 43 8.47 1.72 -23.96
CA ILE A 43 7.74 0.45 -23.86
C ILE A 43 6.72 0.32 -25.00
N GLY A 44 5.95 1.38 -25.26
CA GLY A 44 5.00 1.40 -26.38
C GLY A 44 5.67 1.18 -27.73
N LEU A 45 6.82 1.82 -27.97
CA LEU A 45 7.60 1.62 -29.18
C LEU A 45 8.06 0.16 -29.32
N VAL A 46 8.55 -0.45 -28.23
CA VAL A 46 9.00 -1.85 -28.24
C VAL A 46 7.85 -2.79 -28.57
N LEU A 47 6.65 -2.56 -28.01
CA LEU A 47 5.46 -3.36 -28.30
C LEU A 47 5.05 -3.28 -29.77
N VAL A 48 5.12 -2.11 -30.39
CA VAL A 48 4.79 -1.95 -31.82
C VAL A 48 5.85 -2.62 -32.71
N VAL A 49 7.13 -2.37 -32.44
CA VAL A 49 8.24 -2.81 -33.32
C VAL A 49 8.53 -4.30 -33.19
N PHE A 50 8.58 -4.84 -31.97
CA PHE A 50 8.98 -6.23 -31.73
C PHE A 50 7.81 -7.20 -31.71
N PHE A 51 6.64 -6.76 -31.24
CA PHE A 51 5.47 -7.63 -31.08
C PHE A 51 4.41 -7.44 -32.19
N ASN A 52 4.66 -6.57 -33.18
CA ASN A 52 3.74 -6.26 -34.29
C ASN A 52 2.34 -5.82 -33.80
N PHE A 53 2.23 -5.25 -32.61
CA PHE A 53 0.99 -4.66 -32.15
C PHE A 53 0.67 -3.41 -32.96
N LYS A 54 -0.61 -3.22 -33.27
CA LYS A 54 -1.08 -1.98 -33.87
C LYS A 54 -0.98 -0.85 -32.83
N PRO A 55 -0.63 0.39 -33.24
CA PRO A 55 -0.53 1.51 -32.31
C PRO A 55 -1.81 1.74 -31.50
N GLU A 56 -2.97 1.57 -32.15
CA GLU A 56 -4.30 1.66 -31.54
C GLU A 56 -4.47 0.63 -30.42
N GLU A 57 -4.01 -0.60 -30.63
CA GLU A 57 -4.13 -1.68 -29.64
C GLU A 57 -3.26 -1.42 -28.40
N VAL A 58 -2.08 -0.82 -28.57
CA VAL A 58 -1.20 -0.43 -27.46
C VAL A 58 -1.83 0.69 -26.63
N ILE A 59 -2.47 1.66 -27.28
CA ILE A 59 -3.19 2.75 -26.62
C ILE A 59 -4.39 2.22 -25.84
N ASP A 60 -5.17 1.31 -26.44
CA ASP A 60 -6.36 0.75 -25.81
C ASP A 60 -6.01 -0.11 -24.58
N LYS A 61 -4.96 -0.94 -24.68
CA LYS A 61 -4.44 -1.68 -23.51
C LYS A 61 -3.91 -0.73 -22.44
N GLY A 62 -3.22 0.34 -22.83
CA GLY A 62 -2.74 1.37 -21.91
C GLY A 62 -3.88 2.06 -21.15
N LYS A 63 -4.96 2.43 -21.85
CA LYS A 63 -6.18 2.98 -21.23
C LYS A 63 -6.81 2.01 -20.25
N GLN A 64 -6.97 0.74 -20.63
CA GLN A 64 -7.55 -0.27 -19.74
C GLN A 64 -6.74 -0.44 -18.45
N ILE A 65 -5.41 -0.41 -18.52
CA ILE A 65 -4.53 -0.47 -17.35
C ILE A 65 -4.66 0.80 -16.49
N ALA A 66 -4.72 1.98 -17.11
CA ALA A 66 -4.90 3.25 -16.39
C ALA A 66 -6.28 3.34 -15.70
N ASP A 67 -7.33 2.89 -16.37
CA ASP A 67 -8.69 2.84 -15.83
C ASP A 67 -8.79 1.84 -14.67
N SER A 68 -8.12 0.70 -14.77
CA SER A 68 -8.04 -0.27 -13.68
C SER A 68 -7.23 0.29 -12.50
N GLY A 69 -6.10 0.94 -12.76
CA GLY A 69 -5.28 1.58 -11.73
C GLY A 69 -6.00 2.73 -11.01
N SER A 70 -6.75 3.55 -11.75
CA SER A 70 -7.55 4.63 -11.18
C SER A 70 -8.73 4.11 -10.36
N GLN A 71 -9.37 3.02 -10.78
CA GLN A 71 -10.37 2.33 -9.96
C GLN A 71 -9.77 1.78 -8.66
N LEU A 72 -8.57 1.20 -8.70
CA LEU A 72 -7.87 0.73 -7.50
C LEU A 72 -7.45 1.88 -6.58
N LEU A 73 -7.04 3.03 -7.11
CA LEU A 73 -6.75 4.22 -6.31
C LEU A 73 -8.03 4.82 -5.70
N ALA A 74 -9.14 4.82 -6.45
CA ALA A 74 -10.44 5.25 -5.95
C ALA A 74 -10.94 4.33 -4.83
N MET A 75 -10.79 3.01 -5.01
CA MET A 75 -11.05 2.00 -3.98
C MET A 75 -10.12 2.17 -2.77
N GLY A 76 -8.83 2.45 -2.97
CA GLY A 76 -7.87 2.69 -1.89
C GLY A 76 -8.04 4.03 -1.17
N SER A 77 -8.85 4.95 -1.71
CA SER A 77 -9.19 6.24 -1.09
C SER A 77 -10.48 6.17 -0.26
N ASP A 78 -11.25 5.08 -0.38
CA ASP A 78 -12.18 4.69 0.68
C ASP A 78 -11.31 4.21 1.86
N ASP A 79 -11.16 5.08 2.87
CA ASP A 79 -10.61 4.75 4.20
C ASP A 79 -11.23 3.48 4.82
N ASN A 80 -12.34 3.00 4.24
CA ASN A 80 -13.02 1.76 4.57
C ASN A 80 -12.36 0.47 4.03
N LEU A 81 -11.31 0.51 3.19
CA LEU A 81 -10.68 -0.72 2.68
C LEU A 81 -9.54 -1.26 3.56
N ILE A 82 -8.93 -0.44 4.41
CA ILE A 82 -8.15 -1.02 5.52
C ILE A 82 -9.09 -1.81 6.45
N SER A 83 -10.35 -1.40 6.58
CA SER A 83 -11.40 -2.16 7.29
C SER A 83 -12.14 -3.20 6.43
N THR A 84 -11.79 -3.40 5.15
CA THR A 84 -12.43 -4.43 4.29
C THR A 84 -11.48 -5.57 3.95
N ILE A 85 -10.15 -5.38 4.04
CA ILE A 85 -9.22 -6.52 4.12
C ILE A 85 -9.34 -7.21 5.49
N THR A 86 -9.68 -6.46 6.54
CA THR A 86 -10.30 -6.99 7.76
C THR A 86 -11.82 -7.07 7.57
N SER A 87 -12.30 -7.99 6.74
CA SER A 87 -13.71 -8.38 6.73
C SER A 87 -14.14 -8.85 8.12
N GLY A 88 -14.59 -7.91 8.97
CA GLY A 88 -15.40 -8.05 10.18
C GLY A 88 -14.87 -8.89 11.36
N ASP A 89 -14.04 -9.89 11.12
CA ASP A 89 -13.94 -11.06 12.00
C ASP A 89 -12.53 -11.41 12.42
N PHE A 90 -11.50 -10.64 12.05
CA PHE A 90 -10.14 -10.95 12.47
C PHE A 90 -9.37 -9.67 12.78
N TRP A 91 -8.95 -9.54 14.03
CA TRP A 91 -8.27 -8.36 14.55
C TRP A 91 -6.97 -8.76 15.24
N ILE A 92 -5.87 -8.07 14.92
CA ILE A 92 -4.61 -8.16 15.65
C ILE A 92 -4.41 -6.84 16.39
N LYS A 93 -4.44 -6.85 17.72
CA LYS A 93 -4.31 -5.66 18.58
C LYS A 93 -3.17 -5.87 19.57
N LYS A 94 -2.49 -4.80 19.96
CA LYS A 94 -1.48 -4.81 21.03
C LYS A 94 -2.06 -4.19 22.29
N GLU A 95 -2.29 -4.99 23.33
CA GLU A 95 -2.90 -4.57 24.59
C GLU A 95 -1.95 -4.93 25.74
N ASN A 96 -1.61 -3.97 26.60
CA ASN A 96 -0.70 -4.16 27.73
C ASN A 96 0.69 -4.79 27.38
N GLY A 97 1.16 -4.60 26.15
CA GLY A 97 2.44 -5.15 25.66
C GLY A 97 2.32 -6.50 24.96
N GLU A 98 1.16 -7.15 25.04
CA GLU A 98 0.86 -8.47 24.49
C GLU A 98 0.15 -8.35 23.13
N THR A 99 0.44 -9.26 22.20
CA THR A 99 -0.23 -9.30 20.89
C THR A 99 -1.43 -10.24 20.99
N ILE A 100 -2.62 -9.70 20.75
CA ILE A 100 -3.89 -10.41 20.87
C ILE A 100 -4.49 -10.56 19.48
N ILE A 101 -4.91 -11.78 19.18
CA ILE A 101 -5.63 -12.15 17.97
C ILE A 101 -7.08 -12.42 18.37
N GLU A 102 -8.01 -11.64 17.81
CA GLU A 102 -9.44 -11.70 18.11
C GLU A 102 -10.22 -12.05 16.85
N ILE A 103 -11.05 -13.09 16.94
CA ILE A 103 -11.92 -13.54 15.86
C ILE A 103 -13.38 -13.33 16.28
N GLU A 104 -13.98 -12.21 15.86
CA GLU A 104 -15.34 -11.82 16.30
C GLU A 104 -16.41 -12.83 15.88
N SER A 105 -16.35 -13.41 14.66
CA SER A 105 -17.32 -14.42 14.19
C SER A 105 -17.42 -15.65 15.07
N LEU A 106 -16.34 -15.99 15.77
CA LEU A 106 -16.27 -17.19 16.59
C LEU A 106 -16.36 -16.85 18.09
N GLY A 107 -16.33 -15.56 18.46
CA GLY A 107 -16.21 -15.13 19.85
C GLY A 107 -14.89 -15.58 20.50
N ILE A 108 -13.85 -15.78 19.70
CA ILE A 108 -12.60 -16.37 20.15
C ILE A 108 -11.53 -15.28 20.27
N ARG A 109 -10.84 -15.26 21.41
CA ARG A 109 -9.73 -14.35 21.70
C ARG A 109 -8.53 -15.16 22.17
N TYR A 110 -7.42 -15.06 21.46
CA TYR A 110 -6.17 -15.72 21.81
C TYR A 110 -5.05 -14.70 21.99
N SER A 111 -4.26 -14.89 23.04
CA SER A 111 -2.94 -14.27 23.10
C SER A 111 -1.99 -15.03 22.20
N LEU A 112 -1.15 -14.29 21.48
CA LEU A 112 -0.11 -14.88 20.64
C LEU A 112 0.83 -15.78 21.46
N ASP A 113 1.14 -15.39 22.70
CA ASP A 113 2.02 -16.18 23.58
C ASP A 113 1.38 -17.52 23.96
N GLN A 114 0.06 -17.53 24.22
CA GLN A 114 -0.69 -18.76 24.51
C GLN A 114 -0.73 -19.70 23.31
N LEU A 115 -0.92 -19.17 22.09
CA LEU A 115 -0.89 -19.97 20.87
C LEU A 115 0.49 -20.62 20.65
N PHE A 116 1.56 -19.87 20.90
CA PHE A 116 2.91 -20.42 20.79
C PHE A 116 3.20 -21.50 21.83
N SER A 117 2.76 -21.32 23.08
CA SER A 117 2.91 -22.36 24.12
C SER A 117 2.13 -23.62 23.79
N GLN A 118 0.89 -23.50 23.30
CA GLN A 118 0.09 -24.65 22.88
C GLN A 118 0.72 -25.42 21.71
N LEU A 119 1.26 -24.71 20.71
CA LEU A 119 1.93 -25.35 19.58
C LEU A 119 3.21 -26.09 19.98
N GLN A 120 3.95 -25.59 20.97
CA GLN A 120 5.12 -26.29 21.48
C GLN A 120 4.72 -27.57 22.20
N GLN A 121 3.72 -27.50 23.07
CA GLN A 121 3.21 -28.66 23.80
C GLN A 121 2.62 -29.73 22.87
N ASP A 122 1.84 -29.31 21.86
CA ASP A 122 1.25 -30.24 20.88
C ASP A 122 2.32 -30.92 20.01
N ARG A 123 3.40 -30.18 19.67
CA ARG A 123 4.56 -30.76 18.99
C ARG A 123 5.26 -31.81 19.88
N GLU A 124 5.47 -31.52 21.16
CA GLU A 124 6.13 -32.45 22.09
C GLU A 124 5.33 -33.74 22.26
N ASN A 125 4.01 -33.64 22.48
CA ASN A 125 3.13 -34.79 22.58
C ASN A 125 3.15 -35.65 21.30
N LYS A 126 3.15 -35.00 20.13
CA LYS A 126 3.17 -35.70 18.84
C LYS A 126 4.50 -36.39 18.55
N ILE A 127 5.61 -35.84 19.05
CA ILE A 127 6.93 -36.50 18.97
C ILE A 127 6.93 -37.73 19.86
N GLU A 128 6.38 -37.65 21.06
CA GLU A 128 6.30 -38.78 21.99
C GLU A 128 5.41 -39.92 21.46
N GLU A 129 4.28 -39.60 20.82
CA GLU A 129 3.45 -40.59 20.12
C GLU A 129 4.20 -41.27 18.96
N LEU A 130 4.98 -40.52 18.19
CA LEU A 130 5.76 -41.07 17.08
C LEU A 130 6.88 -42.00 17.57
N ASP A 131 7.56 -41.64 18.66
CA ASP A 131 8.59 -42.50 19.26
C ASP A 131 7.98 -43.82 19.78
N GLN A 132 6.78 -43.78 20.38
CA GLN A 132 6.08 -44.99 20.83
C GLN A 132 5.59 -45.90 19.67
N MET A 133 5.41 -45.37 18.47
CA MET A 133 5.05 -46.14 17.28
C MET A 133 6.26 -46.76 16.57
N VAL A 134 7.46 -46.22 16.78
CA VAL A 134 8.72 -46.74 16.18
C VAL A 134 9.28 -47.92 16.98
N ASP A 135 8.95 -48.02 18.27
CA ASP A 135 9.37 -49.12 19.16
C ASP A 135 8.44 -50.36 19.13
N GLN A 136 7.43 -50.41 18.24
CA GLN A 136 6.61 -51.60 17.94
C GLN A 136 7.06 -52.30 16.65
#